data_AF-A0A7J3W8Z7-F1
#
_entry.id   AF-A0A7J3W8Z7-F1
#
_cell.length_a   1.000
_cell.length_b   1.000
_cell.length_c   1.000
_cell.angle_alpha   90.00
_cell.angle_beta   90.00
_cell.angle_gamma   90.00
#
_symmetry.space_group_name_H-M   'P 1'
#
loop_
_entity.id
_entity.type
_entity.pdbx_description
1 polymer ?
#
loop_
_entity_poly.entity_id
_entity_poly.type
_entity_poly.pdbx_seq_one_letter_code
_entity_poly.pdbx_strand_id
1 'polypeptide(L)'
;MAEIHNRGMVLGDPKPENIKLFDSKVYFLDLEQSSMGGDQAWDLAELLYFTGHMTLSGKKAELYASSILDGYLEVGRGEIVRKITDAKYIRVFTMVAPPNVLLAISKVCKNYSTHML
;
A
#
# COMPACT_ATOMS: atom_id res chain seq x y z
N MET A 1 -8.46 0.28 5.09
CA MET A 1 -7.10 0.15 5.66
C MET A 1 -6.79 1.27 6.65
N ALA A 2 -6.84 2.55 6.26
CA ALA A 2 -6.50 3.66 7.16
C ALA A 2 -7.28 3.66 8.49
N GLU A 3 -8.59 3.36 8.47
CA GLU A 3 -9.39 3.23 9.70
C GLU A 3 -8.90 2.11 10.65
N ILE A 4 -8.42 1.00 10.09
CA ILE A 4 -7.85 -0.13 10.85
C ILE A 4 -6.53 0.31 11.49
N HIS A 5 -5.67 0.98 10.70
CA HIS A 5 -4.42 1.56 11.18
C HIS A 5 -4.63 2.59 12.29
N ASN A 6 -5.65 3.44 12.19
CA ASN A 6 -5.97 4.44 13.22
C ASN A 6 -6.42 3.80 14.55
N ARG A 7 -6.89 2.56 14.53
CA ARG A 7 -7.21 1.77 15.73
C ARG A 7 -5.99 1.00 16.28
N GLY A 8 -4.80 1.21 15.72
CA GLY A 8 -3.57 0.55 16.14
C GLY A 8 -3.42 -0.88 15.63
N MET A 9 -4.18 -1.27 14.62
CA MET A 9 -4.12 -2.60 14.00
C MET A 9 -3.40 -2.57 12.64
N VAL A 10 -2.95 -3.74 12.18
CA VAL A 10 -2.53 -4.03 10.80
C VAL A 10 -3.27 -5.26 10.28
N LEU A 11 -3.42 -5.37 8.96
CA LEU A 11 -4.04 -6.53 8.30
C LEU A 11 -3.09 -7.71 8.21
N GLY A 12 -1.80 -7.46 7.94
CA GLY A 12 -0.75 -8.47 7.89
C GLY A 12 -0.63 -9.22 6.56
N ASP A 13 -1.70 -9.32 5.77
CA ASP A 13 -1.66 -9.81 4.37
C ASP A 13 -2.66 -9.09 3.45
N PRO A 14 -2.51 -7.77 3.23
CA PRO A 14 -3.50 -6.95 2.52
C PRO A 14 -3.36 -7.06 0.98
N LYS A 15 -3.11 -8.26 0.47
CA LYS A 15 -3.02 -8.50 -0.98
C LYS A 15 -4.37 -8.28 -1.68
N PRO A 16 -4.37 -7.91 -2.98
CA PRO A 16 -5.60 -7.74 -3.73
C PRO A 16 -6.54 -8.94 -3.70
N GLU A 17 -6.01 -10.18 -3.68
CA GLU A 17 -6.84 -11.39 -3.58
C GLU A 17 -7.64 -11.50 -2.27
N ASN A 18 -7.18 -10.85 -1.19
CA ASN A 18 -7.82 -10.85 0.12
C ASN A 18 -8.77 -9.65 0.30
N ILE A 19 -9.03 -8.88 -0.75
CA ILE A 19 -9.89 -7.69 -0.70
C ILE A 19 -11.08 -7.87 -1.64
N LYS A 20 -12.29 -7.74 -1.10
CA LYS A 20 -13.53 -7.81 -1.86
C LYS A 20 -14.28 -6.49 -1.83
N LEU A 21 -14.70 -6.04 -3.01
CA LEU A 21 -15.63 -4.93 -3.16
C LEU A 21 -17.06 -5.48 -3.28
N PHE A 22 -17.95 -5.02 -2.41
CA PHE A 22 -19.37 -5.37 -2.48
C PHE A 22 -20.21 -4.21 -1.95
N ASP A 23 -21.21 -3.78 -2.73
CA ASP A 23 -22.11 -2.67 -2.37
C ASP A 23 -21.35 -1.39 -1.92
N SER A 24 -20.36 -0.99 -2.73
CA SER A 24 -19.47 0.16 -2.47
C SER A 24 -18.67 0.10 -1.15
N LYS A 25 -18.61 -1.07 -0.51
CA LYS A 25 -17.82 -1.32 0.69
C LYS A 25 -16.62 -2.21 0.38
N VAL A 26 -15.55 -1.97 1.13
CA VAL A 26 -14.33 -2.76 1.11
C VAL A 26 -14.38 -3.78 2.24
N TYR A 27 -14.28 -5.05 1.91
CA TYR A 27 -14.17 -6.15 2.87
C TYR A 27 -12.77 -6.73 2.78
N PHE A 28 -12.10 -6.82 3.94
CA PHE A 28 -10.85 -7.55 4.09
C PHE A 28 -11.18 -8.98 4.52
N LEU A 29 -10.65 -9.93 3.77
CA LEU A 29 -10.74 -11.36 4.02
C LEU A 29 -9.41 -11.84 4.61
N ASP A 30 -9.38 -13.10 5.04
CA ASP A 30 -8.18 -13.77 5.53
C ASP A 30 -7.40 -12.98 6.61
N LEU A 31 -7.97 -12.91 7.81
CA LEU A 31 -7.46 -12.07 8.90
C LEU A 31 -6.52 -12.82 9.86
N GLU A 32 -6.02 -14.00 9.48
CA GLU A 32 -5.18 -14.83 10.35
C GLU A 32 -3.84 -14.18 10.73
N GLN A 33 -3.34 -13.26 9.88
CA GLN A 33 -2.10 -12.51 10.10
C GLN A 33 -2.33 -11.11 10.69
N SER A 34 -3.59 -10.76 11.00
CA SER A 34 -3.92 -9.45 11.58
C SER A 34 -3.42 -9.34 13.03
N SER A 35 -2.94 -8.14 13.41
CA SER A 35 -2.38 -7.93 14.74
C SER A 35 -2.46 -6.49 15.22
N MET A 36 -2.34 -6.30 16.54
CA MET A 36 -2.18 -4.99 17.18
C MET A 36 -0.71 -4.56 17.15
N GLY A 37 -0.44 -3.29 16.88
CA GLY A 37 0.88 -2.69 17.00
C GLY A 37 1.90 -3.08 15.91
N GLY A 38 1.45 -3.70 14.82
CA GLY A 38 2.32 -4.07 13.69
C GLY A 38 2.80 -2.87 12.84
N ASP A 39 3.66 -3.15 11.86
CA ASP A 39 4.19 -2.12 10.95
C ASP A 39 3.16 -1.74 9.86
N GLN A 40 2.47 -0.62 10.10
CA GLN A 40 1.49 -0.08 9.16
C GLN A 40 2.08 0.38 7.82
N ALA A 41 3.37 0.75 7.79
CA ALA A 41 4.04 1.08 6.53
C ALA A 41 4.33 -0.20 5.74
N TRP A 42 4.61 -1.31 6.42
CA TRP A 42 4.71 -2.62 5.78
C TRP A 42 3.37 -3.04 5.16
N ASP A 43 2.29 -2.95 5.92
CA ASP A 43 0.93 -3.33 5.47
C ASP A 43 0.52 -2.53 4.20
N LEU A 44 0.73 -1.21 4.22
CA LEU A 44 0.44 -0.37 3.05
C LEU A 44 1.42 -0.62 1.88
N ALA A 45 2.69 -0.95 2.16
CA ALA A 45 3.66 -1.34 1.13
C ALA A 45 3.25 -2.64 0.44
N GLU A 46 2.83 -3.66 1.20
CA GLU A 46 2.34 -4.93 0.64
C GLU A 46 1.19 -4.71 -0.33
N LEU A 47 0.17 -3.96 0.09
CA LEU A 47 -0.96 -3.62 -0.78
C LEU A 47 -0.49 -2.93 -2.07
N LEU A 48 0.40 -1.93 -1.97
CA LEU A 48 0.92 -1.20 -3.14
C LEU A 48 1.68 -2.12 -4.11
N TYR A 49 2.64 -2.89 -3.61
CA TYR A 49 3.52 -3.68 -4.47
C TYR A 49 2.84 -4.94 -5.03
N PHE A 50 1.98 -5.61 -4.26
CA PHE A 50 1.19 -6.73 -4.78
C PHE A 50 0.08 -6.27 -5.75
N THR A 51 -0.49 -5.07 -5.57
CA THR A 51 -1.35 -4.49 -6.62
C THR A 51 -0.53 -4.17 -7.88
N GLY A 52 0.68 -3.65 -7.71
CA GLY A 52 1.63 -3.42 -8.80
C GLY A 52 1.96 -4.69 -9.59
N HIS A 53 2.10 -5.84 -8.92
CA HIS A 53 2.36 -7.14 -9.54
C HIS A 53 1.31 -7.52 -10.61
N MET A 54 0.08 -7.02 -10.49
CA MET A 54 -1.00 -7.30 -11.45
C MET A 54 -0.83 -6.59 -12.80
N THR A 55 0.23 -5.79 -12.99
CA THR A 55 0.49 -5.11 -14.25
C THR A 55 1.98 -5.09 -14.61
N LEU A 56 2.28 -5.08 -15.91
CA LEU A 56 3.62 -4.80 -16.43
C LEU A 56 3.80 -3.32 -16.82
N SER A 57 2.73 -2.52 -16.74
CA SER A 57 2.74 -1.11 -17.17
C SER A 57 3.08 -0.18 -16.01
N GLY A 58 4.20 0.54 -16.12
CA GLY A 58 4.56 1.56 -15.15
C GLY A 58 3.47 2.63 -14.96
N LYS A 59 2.83 3.07 -16.05
CA LYS A 59 1.73 4.05 -16.00
C LYS A 59 0.50 3.53 -15.25
N LYS A 60 0.12 2.25 -15.44
CA LYS A 60 -0.96 1.65 -14.66
C LYS A 60 -0.57 1.50 -13.19
N ALA A 61 0.69 1.14 -12.91
CA ALA A 61 1.20 1.07 -11.55
C ALA A 61 1.18 2.44 -10.84
N GLU A 62 1.54 3.52 -11.54
CA GLU A 62 1.40 4.89 -11.02
C GLU A 62 -0.07 5.20 -10.65
N LEU A 63 -1.02 4.86 -11.53
CA LEU A 63 -2.46 5.07 -11.30
C LEU A 63 -2.99 4.25 -10.11
N TYR A 64 -2.60 2.99 -9.98
CA TYR A 64 -3.00 2.15 -8.86
C TYR A 64 -2.45 2.70 -7.54
N ALA A 65 -1.15 3.05 -7.52
CA ALA A 65 -0.51 3.61 -6.35
C ALA A 65 -1.15 4.93 -5.92
N SER A 66 -1.42 5.85 -6.85
CA SER A 66 -2.07 7.13 -6.51
C SER A 66 -3.47 6.90 -5.95
N SER A 67 -4.27 6.02 -6.56
CA SER A 67 -5.63 5.72 -6.10
C SER A 67 -5.65 5.11 -4.69
N ILE A 68 -4.70 4.21 -4.39
CA ILE A 68 -4.55 3.61 -3.05
C ILE A 68 -4.14 4.68 -2.03
N LEU A 69 -3.17 5.53 -2.37
CA LEU A 69 -2.68 6.57 -1.46
C LEU A 69 -3.71 7.67 -1.22
N ASP A 70 -4.46 8.08 -2.24
CA ASP A 70 -5.56 9.05 -2.12
C ASP A 70 -6.59 8.54 -1.10
N GLY A 71 -7.10 7.32 -1.30
CA GLY A 71 -8.08 6.72 -0.39
C GLY A 71 -7.52 6.44 1.01
N TYR A 72 -6.24 6.08 1.13
CA TYR A 72 -5.61 5.91 2.44
C TYR A 72 -5.51 7.25 3.19
N LEU A 73 -5.16 8.33 2.50
CA LEU A 73 -4.92 9.64 3.10
C LEU A 73 -6.19 10.43 3.43
N GLU A 74 -7.38 9.99 2.99
CA GLU A 74 -8.66 10.60 3.40
C GLU A 74 -8.81 10.66 4.93
N VAL A 75 -8.36 9.62 5.63
CA VAL A 75 -8.40 9.53 7.10
C VAL A 75 -7.12 9.00 7.72
N GLY A 76 -6.15 8.58 6.90
CA GLY A 76 -4.89 7.99 7.34
C GLY A 76 -3.81 9.01 7.68
N ARG A 77 -2.68 8.49 8.15
CA ARG A 77 -1.53 9.31 8.58
C ARG A 77 -0.47 9.40 7.49
N GLY A 78 -0.15 10.63 7.09
CA GLY A 78 0.91 10.92 6.10
C GLY A 78 2.30 10.39 6.45
N GLU A 79 2.60 10.29 7.75
CA GLU A 79 3.85 9.70 8.26
C GLU A 79 4.06 8.25 7.77
N ILE A 80 2.97 7.47 7.64
CA ILE A 80 3.04 6.08 7.17
C ILE A 80 3.46 6.03 5.70
N VAL A 81 2.87 6.90 4.86
CA VAL A 81 3.25 7.03 3.45
C VAL A 81 4.70 7.48 3.29
N ARG A 82 5.16 8.42 4.14
CA ARG A 82 6.56 8.84 4.16
C ARG A 82 7.51 7.67 4.47
N LYS A 83 7.17 6.83 5.45
CA LYS A 83 7.98 5.66 5.84
C LYS A 83 8.17 4.66 4.68
N ILE A 84 7.16 4.45 3.84
CA ILE A 84 7.22 3.52 2.69
C ILE A 84 8.33 3.89 1.69
N THR A 85 8.75 5.16 1.66
CA THR A 85 9.83 5.61 0.76
C THR A 85 11.22 5.09 1.17
N ASP A 86 11.37 4.53 2.37
CA ASP A 86 12.62 3.90 2.81
C ASP A 86 12.95 2.67 1.96
N ALA A 87 14.21 2.53 1.55
CA ALA A 87 14.67 1.45 0.69
C ALA A 87 14.40 0.03 1.25
N LYS A 88 14.23 -0.11 2.58
CA LYS A 88 13.91 -1.40 3.21
C LYS A 88 12.57 -1.97 2.73
N TYR A 89 11.59 -1.12 2.40
CA TYR A 89 10.28 -1.59 1.94
C TYR A 89 10.33 -2.05 0.48
N ILE A 90 11.02 -1.33 -0.42
CA ILE A 90 11.12 -1.72 -1.85
C ILE A 90 11.93 -3.00 -2.06
N ARG A 91 13.03 -3.17 -1.32
CA ARG A 91 14.02 -4.24 -1.57
C ARG A 91 13.39 -5.64 -1.56
N VAL A 92 12.41 -5.88 -0.70
CA VAL A 92 11.76 -7.19 -0.57
C VAL A 92 10.88 -7.52 -1.78
N PHE A 93 10.34 -6.51 -2.47
CA PHE A 93 9.46 -6.69 -3.63
C PHE A 93 10.20 -6.75 -4.98
N THR A 94 11.53 -6.76 -4.98
CA THR A 94 12.33 -6.87 -6.21
C THR A 94 12.09 -8.17 -6.98
N MET A 95 11.70 -9.24 -6.28
CA MET A 95 11.30 -10.53 -6.86
C MET A 95 9.81 -10.59 -7.20
N VAL A 96 9.02 -9.60 -6.78
CA VAL A 96 7.57 -9.59 -6.94
C VAL A 96 7.17 -8.89 -8.23
N ALA A 97 7.71 -7.71 -8.54
CA ALA A 97 7.31 -6.96 -9.73
C ALA A 97 8.51 -6.51 -10.57
N PRO A 98 8.34 -6.30 -11.89
CA PRO A 98 9.39 -5.78 -12.75
C PRO A 98 9.93 -4.40 -12.28
N PRO A 99 11.21 -4.06 -12.55
CA PRO A 99 11.81 -2.82 -12.07
C PRO A 99 11.04 -1.55 -12.46
N ASN A 100 10.46 -1.50 -13.66
CA ASN A 100 9.69 -0.34 -14.12
C ASN A 100 8.40 -0.10 -13.30
N VAL A 101 7.79 -1.17 -12.76
CA VAL A 101 6.62 -1.09 -11.89
C VAL A 101 7.01 -0.64 -10.49
N LEU A 102 8.08 -1.23 -9.93
CA LEU A 102 8.59 -0.86 -8.61
C LEU A 102 9.01 0.62 -8.57
N LEU A 103 9.71 1.09 -9.60
CA LEU A 103 10.14 2.49 -9.71
C LEU A 103 8.96 3.44 -9.86
N ALA A 104 7.93 3.06 -10.62
CA ALA A 104 6.70 3.84 -10.76
C ALA A 104 6.00 4.05 -9.41
N ILE A 105 5.79 2.97 -8.65
CA ILE A 105 5.16 3.03 -7.31
C ILE A 105 6.03 3.86 -6.35
N SER A 106 7.34 3.63 -6.34
CA SER A 106 8.28 4.38 -5.50
C SER A 106 8.25 5.89 -5.78
N LYS A 107 8.20 6.27 -7.06
CA LYS A 107 8.09 7.67 -7.48
C LYS A 107 6.81 8.32 -6.98
N VAL A 108 5.67 7.63 -7.10
CA VAL A 108 4.39 8.11 -6.56
C VAL A 108 4.47 8.30 -5.04
N CYS A 109 4.96 7.31 -4.30
CA CYS A 109 5.11 7.42 -2.84
C CYS A 109 5.96 8.63 -2.42
N LYS A 110 7.05 8.90 -3.14
CA LYS A 110 7.92 10.07 -2.90
C LYS A 110 7.25 11.41 -3.19
N ASN A 111 6.42 11.48 -4.23
CA ASN A 111 5.67 12.70 -4.53
C ASN A 111 4.68 13.00 -3.39
N TYR A 112 3.92 12.00 -2.96
CA TYR A 112 2.97 12.17 -1.85
C TYR A 112 3.66 12.55 -0.54
N SER A 113 4.82 11.95 -0.23
CA SER A 113 5.55 12.30 0.99
C SER A 113 6.09 13.73 1.01
N THR A 114 6.37 14.32 -0.15
CA THR A 114 6.90 15.69 -0.28
C THR A 114 5.81 16.74 -0.12
N HIS A 115 4.56 16.44 -0.51
CA HIS A 115 3.41 17.35 -0.38
C HIS A 115 2.78 17.38 1.02
N MET A 116 3.32 16.62 1.97
CA MET A 116 2.83 16.55 3.36
C MET A 116 3.73 17.31 4.36
N LEU A 117 4.66 18.13 3.84
CA LEU A 117 5.47 19.12 4.57
C LEU A 117 4.92 20.53 4.29
#